data_AF-A0A139D3A8-F1
#
_entry.id   AF-A0A139D3A8-F1
#
_cell.length_a   1.000
_cell.length_b   1.000
_cell.length_c   1.000
_cell.angle_alpha   90.00
_cell.angle_beta   90.00
_cell.angle_gamma   90.00
#
_symmetry.space_group_name_H-M   'P 1'
#
loop_
_entity.id
_entity.type
_entity.pdbx_description
1 polymer ?
#
loop_
_entity_poly.entity_id
_entity_poly.type
_entity_poly.pdbx_seq_one_letter_code
_entity_poly.pdbx_strand_id
1 'polypeptide(L)'
;VNPATDTFREFPEYVKENLDPQKHKKVAMFCTGGIRCEKSTAFLKEQGFDEVYHLKGGILKYLEDVPEEQTLWEGECFVFDDRVTVNHRLERGDYDQCHACRRPITEDDKQRPEYEQGVSCHQCIDSLTEEQKARFREREHQMRLAEARGEAHVGGEAARIIAERKARKKAEQQEQARRSLEGESVTE
;
A
#
# COMPACT_ATOMS: atom_id res chain seq x y z
N VAL A 1 -8.46 -10.12 16.76
CA VAL A 1 -8.65 -11.40 16.02
C VAL A 1 -7.95 -11.25 14.69
N ASN A 2 -7.06 -12.19 14.33
CA ASN A 2 -6.46 -12.25 13.00
C ASN A 2 -7.13 -13.41 12.23
N PRO A 3 -7.81 -13.16 11.09
CA PRO A 3 -8.49 -14.20 10.34
C PRO A 3 -7.53 -15.15 9.57
N ALA A 4 -6.22 -14.86 9.54
CA ALA A 4 -5.20 -15.70 8.92
C ALA A 4 -5.48 -16.08 7.44
N THR A 5 -6.08 -15.15 6.68
CA THR A 5 -6.37 -15.30 5.24
C THR A 5 -5.24 -14.71 4.40
N ASP A 6 -4.87 -15.36 3.30
CA ASP A 6 -3.90 -14.83 2.33
C ASP A 6 -4.52 -13.77 1.42
N THR A 7 -5.81 -13.93 1.09
CA THR A 7 -6.54 -12.97 0.25
C THR A 7 -7.90 -12.61 0.84
N PHE A 8 -8.38 -11.40 0.52
CA PHE A 8 -9.72 -10.97 0.96
C PHE A 8 -10.87 -11.84 0.40
N ARG A 9 -10.62 -12.61 -0.67
CA ARG A 9 -11.63 -13.52 -1.24
C ARG A 9 -11.93 -14.71 -0.33
N GLU A 10 -11.03 -15.03 0.60
CA GLU A 10 -11.22 -16.12 1.58
C GLU A 10 -12.06 -15.68 2.79
N PHE A 11 -12.31 -14.38 2.96
CA PHE A 11 -13.07 -13.87 4.10
C PHE A 11 -14.45 -14.52 4.27
N PRO A 12 -15.26 -14.77 3.22
CA PRO A 12 -16.53 -15.47 3.36
C PRO A 12 -16.40 -16.87 3.96
N GLU A 13 -15.38 -17.63 3.57
CA GLU A 13 -15.16 -18.98 4.13
C GLU A 13 -14.71 -18.90 5.59
N TYR A 14 -13.80 -17.97 5.92
CA TYR A 14 -13.42 -17.71 7.32
C TYR A 14 -14.63 -17.44 8.20
N VAL A 15 -15.57 -16.58 7.76
CA VAL A 15 -16.80 -16.27 8.50
C VAL A 15 -17.63 -17.53 8.72
N LYS A 16 -17.83 -18.32 7.67
CA LYS A 16 -18.63 -19.55 7.73
C LYS A 16 -18.04 -20.60 8.68
N GLU A 17 -16.72 -20.72 8.71
CA GLU A 17 -16.03 -21.72 9.53
C GLU A 17 -15.84 -21.28 11.00
N ASN A 18 -15.70 -19.98 11.25
CA ASN A 18 -15.21 -19.47 12.54
C ASN A 18 -16.18 -18.55 13.28
N LEU A 19 -17.13 -17.93 12.57
CA LEU A 19 -18.08 -17.00 13.16
C LEU A 19 -19.49 -17.58 13.18
N ASP A 20 -20.22 -17.18 14.22
CA ASP A 20 -21.57 -17.63 14.49
C ASP A 20 -22.34 -16.40 14.98
N PRO A 21 -23.39 -15.95 14.28
CA PRO A 21 -24.17 -14.77 14.66
C PRO A 21 -24.78 -14.85 16.07
N GLN A 22 -25.08 -16.05 16.57
CA GLN A 22 -25.68 -16.22 17.90
C GLN A 22 -24.66 -16.03 19.03
N LYS A 23 -23.39 -16.38 18.76
CA LYS A 23 -22.27 -16.24 19.71
C LYS A 23 -21.59 -14.89 19.58
N HIS A 24 -21.38 -14.43 18.35
CA HIS A 24 -20.63 -13.23 18.02
C HIS A 24 -21.59 -12.07 17.73
N LYS A 25 -22.30 -11.64 18.77
CA LYS A 25 -23.38 -10.64 18.66
C LYS A 25 -22.87 -9.28 18.15
N LYS A 26 -21.67 -8.89 18.59
CA LYS A 26 -21.02 -7.63 18.22
C LYS A 26 -19.71 -7.91 17.48
N VAL A 27 -19.61 -7.41 16.25
CA VAL A 27 -18.42 -7.55 15.42
C VAL A 27 -17.93 -6.17 15.01
N ALA A 28 -16.72 -5.81 15.42
CA ALA A 28 -16.05 -4.59 14.97
C ALA A 28 -14.87 -4.98 14.06
N MET A 29 -14.82 -4.39 12.88
CA MET A 29 -13.77 -4.66 11.88
C MET A 29 -13.02 -3.40 11.50
N PHE A 30 -11.76 -3.56 11.10
CA PHE A 30 -10.96 -2.48 10.56
C PHE A 30 -10.03 -3.02 9.46
N CYS A 31 -9.65 -2.13 8.54
CA CYS A 31 -8.63 -2.35 7.54
C CYS A 31 -7.95 -1.02 7.24
N THR A 32 -6.87 -1.01 6.46
CA THR A 32 -6.04 0.19 6.22
C THR A 32 -6.86 1.45 5.89
N GLY A 33 -7.75 1.39 4.90
CA GLY A 33 -8.55 2.55 4.45
C GLY A 33 -10.06 2.33 4.45
N GLY A 34 -10.58 1.32 5.17
CA GLY A 34 -12.02 1.07 5.31
C GLY A 34 -12.72 0.27 4.19
N ILE A 35 -12.24 0.32 2.94
CA ILE A 35 -12.94 -0.27 1.78
C ILE A 35 -13.26 -1.79 1.90
N ARG A 36 -12.37 -2.59 2.48
CA ARG A 36 -12.63 -4.03 2.71
C ARG A 36 -13.73 -4.21 3.76
N CYS A 37 -13.74 -3.34 4.76
CA CYS A 37 -14.72 -3.38 5.84
C CYS A 37 -16.11 -2.92 5.39
N GLU A 38 -16.21 -1.99 4.44
CA GLU A 38 -17.51 -1.64 3.85
C GLU A 38 -18.17 -2.87 3.22
N LYS A 39 -17.40 -3.63 2.43
CA LYS A 39 -17.86 -4.87 1.81
C LYS A 39 -18.16 -5.96 2.84
N SER A 40 -17.26 -6.18 3.79
CA SER A 40 -17.44 -7.24 4.79
C SER A 40 -18.57 -6.94 5.78
N THR A 41 -18.82 -5.67 6.11
CA THR A 41 -19.96 -5.27 6.94
C THR A 41 -21.28 -5.61 6.25
N ALA A 42 -21.42 -5.28 4.97
CA ALA A 42 -22.62 -5.64 4.20
C ALA A 42 -22.81 -7.17 4.17
N PHE A 43 -21.75 -7.91 3.85
CA PHE A 43 -21.76 -9.36 3.84
C PHE A 43 -22.15 -9.97 5.19
N LEU A 44 -21.56 -9.54 6.31
CA LEU A 44 -21.90 -10.09 7.63
C LEU A 44 -23.37 -9.81 8.02
N LYS A 45 -23.90 -8.65 7.66
CA LYS A 45 -25.33 -8.36 7.87
C LYS A 45 -26.21 -9.32 7.09
N GLU A 46 -25.86 -9.64 5.84
CA GLU A 46 -26.57 -10.66 5.03
C GLU A 46 -26.46 -12.07 5.64
N GLN A 47 -25.36 -12.38 6.36
CA GLN A 47 -25.19 -13.63 7.10
C GLN A 47 -25.93 -13.65 8.46
N GLY A 48 -26.70 -12.61 8.79
CA GLY A 48 -27.55 -12.57 9.99
C GLY A 48 -26.86 -12.05 11.25
N PHE A 49 -25.72 -11.37 11.13
CA PHE A 49 -25.11 -10.67 12.27
C PHE A 49 -25.81 -9.32 12.51
N ASP A 50 -26.30 -9.10 13.73
CA ASP A 50 -27.08 -7.91 14.08
C ASP A 50 -26.21 -6.66 14.23
N GLU A 51 -25.17 -6.72 15.08
CA GLU A 51 -24.36 -5.56 15.45
C GLU A 51 -22.98 -5.61 14.78
N VAL A 52 -22.94 -5.29 13.49
CA VAL A 52 -21.70 -5.21 12.70
C VAL A 52 -21.27 -3.76 12.50
N TYR A 53 -20.07 -3.44 13.00
CA TYR A 53 -19.44 -2.14 12.91
C TYR A 53 -18.12 -2.22 12.13
N HIS A 54 -17.74 -1.12 11.50
CA HIS A 54 -16.39 -0.95 11.00
C HIS A 54 -15.82 0.41 11.35
N LEU A 55 -14.50 0.49 11.42
CA LEU A 55 -13.76 1.73 11.57
C LEU A 55 -13.90 2.57 10.30
N LYS A 56 -14.69 3.65 10.36
CA LYS A 56 -14.91 4.57 9.24
C LYS A 56 -13.60 5.24 8.84
N GLY A 57 -13.24 5.18 7.56
CA GLY A 57 -11.95 5.68 7.07
C GLY A 57 -10.76 4.74 7.34
N GLY A 58 -10.96 3.65 8.06
CA GLY A 58 -9.94 2.66 8.35
C GLY A 58 -8.86 3.13 9.33
N ILE A 59 -7.79 2.35 9.42
CA ILE A 59 -6.66 2.59 10.33
C ILE A 59 -6.04 3.95 10.04
N LEU A 60 -5.84 4.33 8.77
CA LEU A 60 -5.17 5.60 8.43
C LEU A 60 -5.93 6.82 8.98
N LYS A 61 -7.27 6.80 8.93
CA LYS A 61 -8.08 7.89 9.51
C LYS A 61 -8.01 7.89 11.04
N TYR A 62 -7.97 6.71 11.65
CA TYR A 62 -7.78 6.58 13.08
C TYR A 62 -6.44 7.16 13.55
N LEU A 63 -5.34 6.87 12.85
CA LEU A 63 -4.02 7.42 13.17
C LEU A 63 -3.96 8.95 13.00
N GLU A 64 -4.70 9.48 12.02
CA GLU A 64 -4.84 10.93 11.82
C GLU A 64 -5.61 11.62 12.96
N ASP A 65 -6.71 11.01 13.40
CA ASP A 65 -7.66 11.65 14.31
C ASP A 65 -7.34 11.43 15.79
N VAL A 66 -6.67 10.32 16.14
CA VAL A 66 -6.41 9.93 17.53
C VAL A 66 -4.96 10.28 17.92
N PRO A 67 -4.73 11.06 18.99
CA PRO A 67 -3.38 11.34 19.49
C PRO A 67 -2.62 10.07 19.90
N GLU A 68 -1.29 10.08 19.72
CA GLU A 68 -0.42 8.93 20.01
C GLU A 68 -0.52 8.50 21.48
N GLU A 69 -0.74 9.43 22.41
CA GLU A 69 -0.87 9.13 23.85
C GLU A 69 -2.19 8.43 24.21
N GLN A 70 -3.17 8.43 23.29
CA GLN A 70 -4.51 7.83 23.48
C GLN A 70 -4.76 6.67 22.52
N THR A 71 -3.77 6.32 21.70
CA THR A 71 -3.91 5.29 20.67
C THR A 71 -4.02 3.91 21.28
N LEU A 72 -4.84 3.07 20.66
CA LEU A 72 -4.88 1.62 20.86
C LEU A 72 -4.16 0.89 19.73
N TRP A 73 -3.56 1.63 18.79
CA TRP A 73 -2.80 1.06 17.69
C TRP A 73 -1.38 0.72 18.16
N GLU A 74 -0.92 -0.48 17.80
CA GLU A 74 0.42 -0.97 18.12
C GLU A 74 1.17 -1.28 16.83
N GLY A 75 2.44 -0.85 16.76
CA GLY A 75 3.29 -1.04 15.59
C GLY A 75 2.93 -0.13 14.42
N GLU A 76 3.15 -0.61 13.20
CA GLU A 76 3.01 0.18 11.98
C GLU A 76 1.88 -0.34 11.07
N CYS A 77 1.28 0.56 10.30
CA CYS A 77 0.18 0.24 9.39
C CYS A 77 0.71 -0.06 7.98
N PHE A 78 0.49 -1.28 7.50
CA PHE A 78 0.83 -1.65 6.13
C PHE A 78 0.03 -0.86 5.08
N VAL A 79 0.73 -0.31 4.08
CA VAL A 79 0.19 0.45 2.96
C VAL A 79 0.65 -0.14 1.62
N PHE A 80 -0.18 -0.01 0.59
CA PHE A 80 0.04 -0.61 -0.73
C PHE A 80 0.77 0.35 -1.68
N ASP A 81 1.84 0.97 -1.21
CA ASP A 81 2.71 1.86 -1.98
C ASP A 81 4.17 1.73 -1.52
N ASP A 82 5.07 2.54 -2.09
CA ASP A 82 6.52 2.47 -1.86
C ASP A 82 6.94 2.71 -0.40
N ARG A 83 6.04 3.26 0.44
CA ARG A 83 6.32 3.42 1.87
C ARG A 83 6.31 2.10 2.62
N VAL A 84 5.62 1.08 2.10
CA VAL A 84 5.38 -0.25 2.69
C VAL A 84 4.55 -0.21 3.97
N THR A 85 4.94 0.62 4.91
CA THR A 85 4.32 0.83 6.21
C THR A 85 4.32 2.31 6.57
N VAL A 86 3.42 2.70 7.48
CA VAL A 86 3.43 4.02 8.10
C VAL A 86 3.31 3.93 9.61
N ASN A 87 3.99 4.84 10.30
CA ASN A 87 3.90 4.97 11.75
C ASN A 87 2.62 5.73 12.18
N HIS A 88 2.43 5.97 13.49
CA HIS A 88 1.27 6.69 14.01
C HIS A 88 1.15 8.12 13.44
N ARG A 89 2.27 8.76 13.11
CA ARG A 89 2.31 10.10 12.48
C ARG A 89 2.10 10.08 10.97
N LEU A 90 1.73 8.93 10.40
CA LEU A 90 1.56 8.71 8.96
C LEU A 90 2.83 8.95 8.12
N GLU A 91 3.99 8.92 8.78
CA GLU A 91 5.31 8.99 8.14
C GLU A 91 5.71 7.59 7.68
N ARG A 92 6.68 7.50 6.75
CA ARG A 92 7.21 6.20 6.31
C ARG A 92 7.75 5.43 7.52
N GLY A 93 7.31 4.18 7.64
CA GLY A 93 7.74 3.27 8.69
C GLY A 93 9.11 2.63 8.45
N ASP A 94 9.52 1.78 9.37
CA ASP A 94 10.83 1.14 9.40
C ASP A 94 10.91 -0.15 8.57
N TYR A 95 9.78 -0.67 8.08
CA TYR A 95 9.78 -1.88 7.26
C TYR A 95 10.09 -1.57 5.79
N ASP A 96 10.91 -2.43 5.21
CA ASP A 96 11.07 -2.55 3.76
C ASP A 96 10.17 -3.68 3.23
N GLN A 97 10.14 -3.89 1.92
CA GLN A 97 9.34 -4.93 1.27
C GLN A 97 10.24 -5.99 0.61
N CYS A 98 9.97 -7.26 0.87
CA CYS A 98 10.55 -8.33 0.07
C CYS A 98 10.01 -8.24 -1.37
N HIS A 99 10.88 -7.97 -2.35
CA HIS A 99 10.49 -7.85 -3.75
C HIS A 99 10.00 -9.16 -4.40
N ALA A 100 10.19 -10.30 -3.74
CA ALA A 100 9.67 -11.58 -4.19
C ALA A 100 8.23 -11.83 -3.70
N CYS A 101 8.03 -11.85 -2.38
CA CYS A 101 6.72 -12.21 -1.78
C CYS A 101 5.86 -11.01 -1.38
N ARG A 102 6.37 -9.78 -1.52
CA ARG A 102 5.69 -8.51 -1.18
C ARG A 102 5.34 -8.33 0.30
N ARG A 103 5.85 -9.18 1.18
CA ARG A 103 5.68 -9.03 2.62
C ARG A 103 6.66 -8.00 3.20
N PRO A 104 6.27 -7.26 4.24
CA PRO A 104 7.18 -6.42 5.00
C PRO A 104 8.32 -7.23 5.60
N ILE A 105 9.52 -6.67 5.60
CA ILE A 105 10.73 -7.22 6.22
C ILE A 105 11.48 -6.11 6.94
N THR A 106 12.15 -6.46 8.04
CA THR A 106 12.99 -5.53 8.80
C THR A 106 14.43 -5.53 8.28
N GLU A 107 15.25 -4.58 8.70
CA GLU A 107 16.70 -4.60 8.42
C GLU A 107 17.39 -5.83 9.01
N ASP A 108 16.94 -6.31 10.18
CA ASP A 108 17.45 -7.53 10.80
C ASP A 108 17.12 -8.77 9.95
N ASP A 109 15.94 -8.81 9.33
CA ASP A 109 15.57 -9.89 8.42
C ASP A 109 16.46 -9.94 7.18
N LYS A 110 17.02 -8.80 6.75
CA LYS A 110 17.96 -8.73 5.63
C LYS A 110 19.34 -9.31 5.96
N GLN A 111 19.67 -9.44 7.25
CA GLN A 111 20.93 -10.05 7.69
C GLN A 111 20.86 -11.59 7.75
N ARG A 112 19.68 -12.17 7.53
CA ARG A 112 19.47 -13.62 7.58
C ARG A 112 20.02 -14.32 6.33
N PRO A 113 20.55 -15.55 6.42
CA PRO A 113 21.08 -16.30 5.27
C PRO A 113 20.07 -16.54 4.14
N GLU A 114 18.78 -16.59 4.46
CA GLU A 114 17.68 -16.81 3.52
C GLU A 114 17.34 -15.55 2.70
N TYR A 115 17.85 -14.39 3.11
CA TYR A 115 17.64 -13.14 2.41
C TYR A 115 18.60 -13.02 1.22
N GLU A 116 18.00 -12.83 0.05
CA GLU A 116 18.71 -12.44 -1.16
C GLU A 116 17.95 -11.25 -1.74
N GLN A 117 18.61 -10.09 -1.80
CA GLN A 117 18.00 -8.85 -2.27
C GLN A 117 17.32 -9.06 -3.63
N GLY A 118 16.05 -8.66 -3.71
CA GLY A 118 15.26 -8.83 -4.93
C GLY A 118 14.65 -10.21 -5.14
N VAL A 119 15.07 -11.24 -4.39
CA VAL A 119 14.89 -12.67 -4.74
C VAL A 119 14.17 -13.48 -3.68
N SER A 120 14.54 -13.36 -2.41
CA SER A 120 13.92 -14.13 -1.32
C SER A 120 14.09 -13.47 0.04
N CYS A 121 13.29 -13.92 1.00
CA CYS A 121 13.46 -13.62 2.43
C CYS A 121 13.15 -14.88 3.24
N HIS A 122 13.37 -14.81 4.55
CA HIS A 122 13.13 -15.89 5.51
C HIS A 122 11.69 -16.45 5.48
N GLN A 123 10.71 -15.70 4.96
CA GLN A 123 9.32 -16.17 4.88
C GLN A 123 8.95 -16.87 3.58
N CYS A 124 9.72 -16.69 2.51
CA CYS A 124 9.35 -17.19 1.19
C CYS A 124 10.39 -18.09 0.54
N ILE A 125 11.61 -18.18 1.07
CA ILE A 125 12.70 -18.96 0.49
C ILE A 125 12.29 -20.39 0.08
N ASP A 126 11.49 -21.06 0.93
CA ASP A 126 11.04 -22.44 0.73
C ASP A 126 9.81 -22.55 -0.19
N SER A 127 9.06 -21.46 -0.36
CA SER A 127 7.90 -21.41 -1.25
C SER A 127 8.26 -21.15 -2.71
N LEU A 128 9.52 -20.81 -2.99
CA LEU A 128 9.99 -20.38 -4.30
C LEU A 128 10.74 -21.49 -5.04
N THR A 129 10.37 -21.72 -6.29
CA THR A 129 11.11 -22.60 -7.19
C THR A 129 12.40 -21.94 -7.67
N GLU A 130 13.39 -22.74 -8.08
CA GLU A 130 14.64 -22.21 -8.64
C GLU A 130 14.42 -21.39 -9.91
N GLU A 131 13.41 -21.73 -10.72
CA GLU A 131 13.03 -20.93 -11.88
C GLU A 131 12.50 -19.55 -11.48
N GLN A 132 11.67 -19.47 -10.44
CA GLN A 132 11.18 -18.20 -9.90
C GLN A 132 12.35 -17.37 -9.35
N LYS A 133 13.25 -17.98 -8.58
CA LYS A 133 14.44 -17.30 -8.05
C LYS A 133 15.33 -16.76 -9.18
N ALA A 134 15.58 -17.54 -10.23
CA ALA A 134 16.35 -17.11 -11.40
C ALA A 134 15.71 -15.89 -12.08
N ARG A 135 14.38 -15.90 -12.29
CA ARG A 135 13.65 -14.75 -12.85
C ARG A 135 13.74 -13.51 -11.96
N PHE A 136 13.71 -13.69 -10.64
CA PHE A 136 13.81 -12.58 -9.69
C PHE A 136 15.22 -11.99 -9.64
N ARG A 137 16.26 -12.83 -9.71
CA ARG A 137 17.66 -12.40 -9.83
C ARG A 137 17.86 -11.56 -11.08
N GLU A 138 17.30 -12.02 -12.21
CA GLU A 138 17.38 -11.28 -13.46
C GLU A 138 16.68 -9.92 -13.36
N ARG A 139 15.48 -9.86 -12.79
CA ARG A 139 14.80 -8.57 -12.53
C ARG A 139 15.66 -7.64 -11.67
N GLU A 140 16.21 -8.13 -10.56
CA GLU A 140 17.06 -7.33 -9.67
C GLU A 140 18.34 -6.87 -10.38
N HIS A 141 18.91 -7.73 -11.24
CA HIS A 141 20.05 -7.35 -12.06
C HIS A 141 19.71 -6.20 -13.01
N GLN A 142 18.59 -6.26 -13.72
CA GLN A 142 18.13 -5.19 -14.61
C GLN A 142 17.81 -3.90 -13.86
N MET A 143 17.26 -4.00 -12.64
CA MET A 143 17.05 -2.85 -11.77
C MET A 143 18.36 -2.16 -11.39
N ARG A 144 19.36 -2.92 -10.92
CA ARG A 144 20.69 -2.39 -10.58
C ARG A 144 21.41 -1.78 -11.79
N LEU A 145 21.28 -2.39 -12.96
CA LEU A 145 21.85 -1.84 -14.20
C LEU A 145 21.20 -0.50 -14.59
N ALA A 146 19.89 -0.36 -14.42
CA ALA A 146 19.19 0.90 -14.68
C ALA A 146 19.62 1.99 -13.67
N GLU A 147 19.69 1.65 -12.38
CA GLU A 147 20.15 2.56 -11.33
C GLU A 147 21.59 3.05 -11.59
N ALA A 148 22.50 2.15 -11.99
CA ALA A 148 23.86 2.51 -12.37
C ALA A 148 23.94 3.47 -13.57
N ARG A 149 22.92 3.48 -14.43
CA ARG A 149 22.77 4.44 -15.54
C ARG A 149 22.01 5.72 -15.14
N GLY A 150 21.50 5.81 -13.92
CA GLY A 150 20.61 6.90 -13.48
C GLY A 150 19.22 6.83 -14.14
N GLU A 151 18.83 5.66 -14.64
CA GLU A 151 17.55 5.43 -15.31
C GLU A 151 16.55 4.76 -14.37
N ALA A 152 15.27 5.09 -14.52
CA ALA A 152 14.20 4.38 -13.82
C ALA A 152 13.85 3.08 -14.56
N HIS A 153 14.01 1.93 -13.90
CA HIS A 153 13.67 0.62 -14.47
C HIS A 153 12.16 0.42 -14.65
N VAL A 154 11.35 0.82 -13.66
CA VAL A 154 9.88 0.71 -13.69
C VAL A 154 9.27 2.11 -13.79
N GLY A 155 8.37 2.31 -14.76
CA GLY A 155 7.61 3.56 -14.89
C GLY A 155 8.39 4.77 -15.41
N GLY A 156 9.66 4.63 -15.80
CA GLY A 156 10.49 5.74 -16.29
C GLY A 156 9.92 6.49 -17.49
N GLU A 157 9.38 5.75 -18.48
CA GLU A 157 8.72 6.35 -19.63
C GLU A 157 7.46 7.13 -19.23
N ALA A 158 6.63 6.55 -18.35
CA ALA A 158 5.43 7.21 -17.85
C ALA A 158 5.77 8.49 -17.08
N ALA A 159 6.81 8.47 -16.22
CA ALA A 159 7.29 9.64 -15.49
C ALA A 159 7.76 10.75 -16.45
N ARG A 160 8.54 10.39 -17.48
CA ARG A 160 8.97 11.32 -18.53
C ARG A 160 7.78 11.95 -19.26
N ILE A 161 6.82 11.13 -19.71
CA ILE A 161 5.60 11.62 -20.39
C ILE A 161 4.80 12.56 -19.47
N ILE A 162 4.66 12.23 -18.19
CA ILE A 162 3.95 13.07 -17.21
C ILE A 162 4.67 14.41 -17.03
N ALA A 163 6.01 14.41 -16.93
CA ALA A 163 6.81 15.61 -16.81
C ALA A 163 6.68 16.51 -18.04
N GLU A 164 6.77 15.94 -19.25
CA GLU A 164 6.56 16.66 -20.51
C GLU A 164 5.16 17.29 -20.60
N ARG A 165 4.11 16.54 -20.22
CA ARG A 165 2.73 17.07 -20.18
C ARG A 165 2.56 18.20 -19.17
N LYS A 166 3.16 18.09 -17.98
CA LYS A 166 3.14 19.14 -16.95
C LYS A 166 3.86 20.41 -17.44
N ALA A 167 5.02 20.26 -18.07
CA ALA A 167 5.79 21.37 -18.61
C ALA A 167 5.01 22.10 -19.72
N ARG A 168 4.42 21.35 -20.66
CA ARG A 168 3.57 21.93 -21.72
C ARG A 168 2.39 22.72 -21.15
N LYS A 169 1.65 22.14 -20.21
CA LYS A 169 0.50 22.81 -19.58
C LYS A 169 0.93 24.09 -18.84
N LYS A 170 2.08 24.07 -18.16
CA LYS A 170 2.62 25.25 -17.48
C LYS A 170 3.01 26.34 -18.49
N ALA A 171 3.62 25.98 -19.60
CA ALA A 171 3.99 26.93 -20.66
C ALA A 171 2.74 27.57 -21.31
N GLU A 172 1.72 26.77 -21.63
CA GLU A 172 0.43 27.26 -22.16
C GLU A 172 -0.24 28.25 -21.18
N GLN A 173 -0.25 27.95 -19.89
CA GLN A 173 -0.78 28.84 -18.86
C GLN A 173 0.00 30.14 -18.72
N GLN A 174 1.34 30.08 -18.77
CA GLN A 174 2.20 31.26 -18.73
C GLN A 174 2.02 32.15 -19.97
N GLU A 175 1.87 31.55 -21.15
CA GLU A 175 1.62 32.28 -22.38
C GLU A 175 0.23 32.94 -22.38
N GLN A 176 -0.81 32.23 -21.92
CA GLN A 176 -2.15 32.80 -21.75
C GLN A 176 -2.12 33.97 -20.76
N ALA A 177 -1.49 33.81 -19.60
CA ALA A 177 -1.36 34.88 -18.62
C ALA A 177 -0.62 36.10 -19.19
N ARG A 178 0.46 35.89 -19.96
CA ARG A 178 1.20 36.98 -20.62
C ARG A 178 0.34 37.69 -21.66
N ARG A 179 -0.37 36.96 -22.51
CA ARG A 179 -1.27 37.55 -23.53
C ARG A 179 -2.42 38.34 -22.91
N SER A 180 -2.96 37.89 -21.78
CA SER A 180 -3.97 38.65 -21.03
C SER A 180 -3.41 39.99 -20.52
N LEU A 181 -2.20 39.98 -19.94
CA LEU A 181 -1.53 41.20 -19.45
C LEU A 181 -1.15 42.16 -20.59
N GLU A 182 -0.71 41.65 -21.74
CA GLU A 182 -0.39 42.45 -22.92
C GLU A 182 -1.68 43.02 -23.57
N GLY A 183 -2.77 42.26 -23.58
CA GLY A 183 -4.07 42.69 -24.10
C GLY A 183 -4.73 43.80 -23.28
N GLU A 184 -4.49 43.85 -21.97
CA GLU A 184 -4.97 44.93 -21.08
C GLU A 184 -4.18 46.25 -21.27
N SER A 185 -2.95 46.19 -21.80
CA SER A 185 -2.08 47.36 -22.01
C SER A 185 -2.35 48.17 -23.29
N VAL A 186 -3.20 47.67 -24.19
CA VAL A 186 -3.49 48.30 -25.50
C VAL A 186 -4.80 49.12 -25.46
N THR A 187 -5.49 49.15 -24.33
CA THR A 187 -6.82 49.78 -24.17
C THR A 187 -6.85 51.11 -23.40
N GLU A 188 -5.71 51.78 -23.16
CA GLU A 188 -5.66 53.16 -22.64
C GLU A 188 -5.32 54.21 -23.70
#